data_AF-A0A959STF6-F1
#
_entry.id   AF-A0A959STF6-F1
#
_cell.length_a   1.000
_cell.length_b   1.000
_cell.length_c   1.000
_cell.angle_alpha   90.00
_cell.angle_beta   90.00
_cell.angle_gamma   90.00
#
_symmetry.space_group_name_H-M   'P 1'
#
loop_
_entity.id
_entity.type
_entity.pdbx_description
1 polymer ?
#
loop_
_entity_poly.entity_id
_entity_poly.type
_entity_poly.pdbx_seq_one_letter_code
_entity_poly.pdbx_strand_id
1 'polypeptide(L)'
;ADRCAVVVDQVYGAPEHYGALSIALATYLFAIQIYCDFSGYTDIALGAARVMGFNLMVNFRTPYRSASISEFWSRWHISLSSWFRDYLYIPLGGNRVVKWRWYYNLMIVFLVSGLWHGADWTYVIWG
;
A
#
# COMPACT_ATOMS: atom_id res chain seq x y z
N ALA A 1 -0.26 12.62 -10.87
CA ALA A 1 -1.37 11.69 -10.59
C ALA A 1 -2.59 12.02 -11.43
N ASP A 2 -3.06 13.27 -11.43
CA ASP A 2 -4.30 13.70 -12.11
C ASP A 2 -4.40 13.32 -13.59
N ARG A 3 -3.30 13.43 -14.35
CA ARG A 3 -3.28 13.02 -15.77
C ARG A 3 -3.38 11.49 -15.95
N CYS A 4 -2.84 10.72 -15.01
CA CYS A 4 -2.99 9.26 -14.99
C CYS A 4 -4.44 8.88 -14.65
N ALA A 5 -5.04 9.59 -13.67
CA ALA A 5 -6.41 9.36 -13.22
C ALA A 5 -7.42 9.42 -14.38
N VAL A 6 -7.31 10.40 -15.28
CA VAL A 6 -8.19 10.49 -16.46
C VAL A 6 -8.22 9.20 -17.29
N VAL A 7 -7.06 8.60 -17.54
CA VAL A 7 -6.96 7.36 -18.32
C VAL A 7 -7.46 6.17 -17.51
N VAL A 8 -7.09 6.11 -16.22
CA VAL A 8 -7.50 5.03 -15.32
C VAL A 8 -9.02 4.99 -15.16
N ASP A 9 -9.63 6.12 -14.82
CA ASP A 9 -11.07 6.25 -14.59
C ASP A 9 -11.86 5.90 -15.85
N GLN A 10 -11.37 6.33 -17.02
CA GLN A 10 -12.00 6.02 -18.29
C GLN A 10 -11.96 4.52 -18.61
N VAL A 11 -10.82 3.85 -18.41
CA VAL A 11 -10.67 2.42 -18.72
C VAL A 11 -11.37 1.54 -17.69
N TYR A 12 -11.27 1.87 -16.39
CA TYR A 12 -11.92 1.12 -15.32
C TYR A 12 -13.44 1.37 -15.24
N GLY A 13 -13.92 2.48 -15.78
CA GLY A 13 -15.35 2.79 -15.85
C GLY A 13 -16.13 1.97 -16.89
N ALA A 14 -15.47 1.44 -17.92
CA ALA A 14 -16.08 0.60 -18.95
C ALA A 14 -15.08 -0.40 -19.56
N PRO A 15 -14.51 -1.32 -18.76
CA PRO A 15 -13.41 -2.19 -19.18
C PRO A 15 -13.76 -3.10 -20.36
N GLU A 16 -15.04 -3.46 -20.51
CA GLU A 16 -15.57 -4.24 -21.65
C GLU A 16 -15.40 -3.55 -23.01
N HIS A 17 -15.16 -2.24 -23.03
CA HIS A 17 -14.92 -1.47 -24.26
C HIS A 17 -13.43 -1.33 -24.62
N TYR A 18 -12.53 -1.87 -23.79
CA TYR A 18 -11.09 -1.74 -23.96
C TYR A 18 -10.39 -3.08 -24.17
N GLY A 19 -9.37 -3.09 -25.02
CA GLY A 19 -8.53 -4.26 -25.22
C GLY A 19 -7.58 -4.52 -24.04
N ALA A 20 -7.05 -5.74 -23.96
CA ALA A 20 -6.16 -6.17 -22.88
C ALA A 20 -4.93 -5.24 -22.66
N LEU A 21 -4.36 -4.69 -23.73
CA LEU A 21 -3.22 -3.77 -23.63
C LEU A 21 -3.61 -2.45 -22.95
N SER A 22 -4.79 -1.91 -23.28
CA SER A 22 -5.32 -0.69 -22.65
C SER A 22 -5.59 -0.90 -21.17
N ILE A 23 -6.16 -2.06 -20.81
CA ILE A 23 -6.40 -2.43 -19.42
C ILE A 23 -5.07 -2.57 -18.67
N ALA A 24 -4.09 -3.27 -19.23
CA ALA A 24 -2.76 -3.42 -18.61
C ALA A 24 -2.06 -2.07 -18.40
N LEU A 25 -2.16 -1.17 -19.39
CA LEU A 25 -1.62 0.19 -19.27
C LEU A 25 -2.35 0.99 -18.18
N ALA A 26 -3.68 0.90 -18.11
CA ALA A 26 -4.46 1.54 -17.06
C ALA A 26 -4.06 1.00 -15.67
N THR A 27 -3.85 -0.31 -15.51
CA THR A 27 -3.35 -0.88 -14.25
C THR A 27 -1.98 -0.33 -13.86
N TYR A 28 -1.07 -0.19 -14.82
CA TYR A 28 0.24 0.41 -14.55
C TYR A 28 0.14 1.89 -14.17
N LEU A 29 -0.70 2.66 -14.87
CA LEU A 29 -0.95 4.07 -14.56
C LEU A 29 -1.64 4.26 -13.20
N PHE A 30 -2.52 3.35 -12.81
CA PHE A 30 -3.16 3.34 -11.50
C PHE A 30 -2.15 3.16 -10.37
N ALA A 31 -1.15 2.30 -10.54
CA ALA A 31 -0.07 2.15 -9.57
C ALA A 31 0.70 3.48 -9.38
N ILE A 32 1.01 4.17 -10.48
CA ILE A 32 1.65 5.50 -10.42
C ILE A 32 0.73 6.53 -9.76
N GLN A 33 -0.56 6.54 -10.11
CA GLN A 33 -1.56 7.45 -9.55
C GLN A 33 -1.62 7.31 -8.03
N ILE A 34 -1.91 6.10 -7.51
CA ILE A 34 -2.01 5.86 -6.07
C ILE A 34 -0.73 6.29 -5.36
N TYR A 35 0.43 5.93 -5.89
CA TYR A 35 1.70 6.30 -5.26
C TYR A 35 1.91 7.81 -5.20
N CYS A 36 1.68 8.52 -6.31
CA CYS A 36 1.85 9.96 -6.36
C CYS A 36 0.86 10.67 -5.43
N ASP A 37 -0.41 10.25 -5.40
CA ASP A 37 -1.42 10.82 -4.52
C ASP A 37 -1.06 10.57 -3.05
N PHE A 38 -0.70 9.33 -2.71
CA PHE A 38 -0.38 8.95 -1.34
C PHE A 38 0.90 9.62 -0.84
N SER A 39 1.98 9.57 -1.63
CA SER A 39 3.23 10.24 -1.27
C SER A 39 2.99 11.74 -1.12
N GLY A 40 2.31 12.36 -2.09
CA GLY A 40 2.06 13.80 -2.12
C GLY A 40 1.32 14.30 -0.87
N TYR A 41 0.22 13.66 -0.46
CA TYR A 41 -0.49 14.11 0.74
C TYR A 41 0.35 13.88 2.01
N THR A 42 1.11 12.77 2.09
CA THR A 42 1.96 12.52 3.27
C THR A 42 3.11 13.51 3.38
N ASP A 43 3.65 13.99 2.25
CA ASP A 43 4.69 15.03 2.22
C ASP A 43 4.13 16.37 2.69
N ILE A 44 2.89 16.72 2.32
CA ILE A 44 2.20 17.89 2.85
C ILE A 44 2.01 17.75 4.37
N ALA A 45 1.59 16.59 4.86
CA ALA A 45 1.43 16.34 6.30
C ALA A 45 2.77 16.45 7.06
N LEU A 46 3.86 15.93 6.50
CA LEU A 46 5.22 16.09 7.03
C LEU A 46 5.64 17.56 7.10
N GLY A 47 5.37 18.33 6.04
CA GLY A 47 5.63 19.77 5.99
C GLY A 47 4.86 20.54 7.06
N ALA A 48 3.55 20.29 7.18
CA ALA A 48 2.70 20.90 8.18
C ALA A 48 3.15 20.56 9.62
N ALA A 49 3.50 19.30 9.87
CA ALA A 49 4.00 18.87 11.17
C ALA A 49 5.31 19.58 11.56
N ARG A 50 6.24 19.75 10.61
CA ARG A 50 7.50 20.47 10.84
C ARG A 50 7.27 21.93 11.21
N VAL A 51 6.30 22.60 10.57
CA VAL A 51 5.91 23.97 10.92
C VAL A 51 5.36 24.04 12.34
N MET A 52 4.63 23.01 12.78
CA MET A 52 4.11 22.89 14.15
C MET A 52 5.14 22.38 15.19
N GLY A 53 6.40 22.13 14.79
CA GLY A 53 7.45 21.64 15.69
C GLY A 53 7.43 20.13 15.95
N PHE A 54 6.65 19.36 15.19
CA PHE A 54 6.59 17.90 15.29
C PHE A 54 7.41 17.21 14.19
N ASN A 55 8.09 16.13 14.55
CA ASN A 55 8.79 15.25 13.61
C ASN A 55 7.96 13.99 13.37
N LEU A 56 7.21 13.95 12.26
CA LEU A 56 6.47 12.76 11.84
C LEU A 56 7.35 11.76 11.09
N MET A 57 6.93 10.49 11.13
CA MET A 57 7.56 9.41 10.36
C MET A 57 7.27 9.57 8.86
N VAL A 58 8.29 9.35 8.03
CA VAL A 58 8.13 9.31 6.56
C VAL A 58 7.37 8.08 6.14
N ASN A 59 6.39 8.23 5.24
CA ASN A 59 5.55 7.13 4.76
C ASN A 59 6.08 6.44 3.50
N PHE A 60 6.78 7.13 2.61
CA PHE A 60 7.23 6.56 1.34
C PHE A 60 8.71 6.81 1.08
N ARG A 61 9.42 5.78 0.59
CA ARG A 61 10.85 5.89 0.20
C ARG A 61 11.12 5.20 -1.14
N THR A 62 10.69 5.81 -2.25
CA THR A 62 10.90 5.27 -3.61
C THR A 62 10.62 3.76 -3.71
N PRO A 63 9.40 3.31 -3.37
CA PRO A 63 9.07 1.88 -3.26
C PRO A 63 9.21 1.13 -4.59
N TYR A 64 8.94 1.77 -5.73
CA TYR A 64 9.14 1.15 -7.05
C TYR A 64 10.60 0.97 -7.47
N ARG A 65 11.57 1.46 -6.67
CA ARG A 65 13.00 1.18 -6.86
C ARG A 65 13.50 -0.01 -6.01
N SER A 66 12.60 -0.77 -5.40
CA SER A 66 12.93 -1.94 -4.60
C SER A 66 13.40 -3.12 -5.46
N ALA A 67 14.39 -3.86 -4.97
CA ALA A 67 14.90 -5.09 -5.59
C ALA A 67 14.13 -6.36 -5.14
N SER A 68 13.26 -6.24 -4.13
CA SER A 68 12.43 -7.35 -3.65
C SER A 68 11.08 -6.88 -3.10
N ILE A 69 10.12 -7.80 -3.00
CA ILE A 69 8.79 -7.53 -2.41
C ILE A 69 8.92 -7.12 -0.94
N SER A 70 9.81 -7.76 -0.18
CA SER A 70 10.05 -7.38 1.22
C SER A 70 10.59 -5.95 1.33
N GLU A 71 11.43 -5.53 0.40
CA GLU A 71 11.95 -4.16 0.35
C GLU A 71 10.90 -3.15 -0.13
N PHE A 72 9.99 -3.54 -1.02
CA PHE A 72 8.84 -2.72 -1.39
C PHE A 72 8.00 -2.36 -0.16
N TRP A 73 7.62 -3.35 0.66
CA TRP A 73 6.82 -3.12 1.87
C TRP A 73 7.56 -2.34 2.97
N SER A 74 8.89 -2.38 3.02
CA SER A 74 9.66 -1.54 3.94
C SER A 74 9.78 -0.08 3.49
N ARG A 75 9.37 0.24 2.25
CA ARG A 75 9.41 1.56 1.64
C ARG A 75 8.03 2.12 1.29
N TRP A 76 6.98 1.30 1.35
CA TRP A 76 5.59 1.64 1.07
C TRP A 76 4.80 1.79 2.38
N HIS A 77 4.13 2.93 2.55
CA HIS A 77 3.25 3.23 3.68
C HIS A 77 3.84 2.84 5.05
N ILE A 78 5.07 3.30 5.30
CA ILE A 78 5.97 2.84 6.36
C ILE A 78 5.34 2.95 7.76
N SER A 79 4.57 4.01 8.05
CA SER A 79 3.93 4.16 9.37
C SER A 79 2.93 3.03 9.65
N LEU A 80 2.07 2.69 8.67
CA LEU A 80 1.09 1.61 8.80
C LEU A 80 1.77 0.24 8.84
N SER A 81 2.73 0.00 7.94
CA SER A 81 3.51 -1.25 7.92
C SER A 81 4.24 -1.47 9.25
N SER A 82 4.79 -0.40 9.84
CA SER A 82 5.41 -0.46 11.17
C SER A 82 4.38 -0.72 12.26
N TRP A 83 3.20 -0.09 12.18
CA TRP A 83 2.13 -0.30 13.15
C TRP A 83 1.66 -1.77 13.15
N PHE A 84 1.36 -2.34 11.98
CA PHE A 84 1.00 -3.76 11.89
C PHE A 84 2.12 -4.68 12.35
N ARG A 85 3.38 -4.36 12.05
CA ARG A 85 4.52 -5.13 12.55
C ARG A 85 4.58 -5.10 14.07
N ASP A 86 4.50 -3.93 14.67
CA ASP A 86 4.79 -3.72 16.09
C ASP A 86 3.60 -4.09 16.99
N TYR A 87 2.37 -3.88 16.52
CA TYR A 87 1.15 -4.07 17.32
C TYR A 87 0.32 -5.30 16.97
N LEU A 88 0.59 -5.97 15.84
CA LEU A 88 -0.11 -7.20 15.47
C LEU A 88 0.87 -8.35 15.25
N TYR A 89 1.83 -8.19 14.36
CA TYR A 89 2.72 -9.27 13.95
C TYR A 89 3.67 -9.76 15.08
N ILE A 90 4.36 -8.84 15.74
CA ILE A 90 5.28 -9.17 16.84
C ILE A 90 4.52 -9.81 18.03
N PRO A 91 3.37 -9.27 18.49
CA PRO A 91 2.55 -9.91 19.52
C PRO A 91 2.09 -11.34 19.17
N LEU A 92 1.87 -11.66 17.89
CA LEU A 92 1.53 -13.01 17.44
C LEU A 92 2.72 -14.00 17.47
N GLY A 93 3.91 -13.54 17.86
CA GLY A 93 5.16 -14.31 17.94
C GLY A 93 6.15 -14.01 16.81
N GLY A 94 5.76 -13.15 15.85
CA GLY A 94 6.61 -12.72 14.74
C GLY A 94 7.32 -13.87 14.01
N ASN A 95 8.62 -13.72 13.80
CA ASN A 95 9.48 -14.74 13.16
C ASN A 95 9.98 -15.83 14.13
N ARG A 96 9.62 -15.80 15.42
CA ARG A 96 10.19 -16.69 16.47
C ARG A 96 9.35 -17.95 16.69
N VAL A 97 8.47 -18.27 15.75
CA VAL A 97 7.56 -19.43 15.79
C VAL A 97 7.90 -20.43 14.70
N VAL A 98 7.36 -21.64 14.81
CA VAL A 98 7.46 -22.67 13.76
C VAL A 98 6.90 -22.18 12.41
N LYS A 99 7.45 -22.67 11.30
CA LYS A 99 7.17 -22.14 9.94
C LYS A 99 5.68 -22.02 9.60
N TRP A 100 4.85 -23.01 9.92
CA TRP A 100 3.42 -22.94 9.63
C TRP A 100 2.73 -21.79 10.37
N ARG A 101 3.13 -21.54 11.63
CA ARG A 101 2.58 -20.46 12.45
C ARG A 101 3.10 -19.10 11.97
N TRP A 102 4.31 -19.06 11.45
CA TRP A 102 4.85 -17.86 10.81
C TRP A 102 4.02 -17.46 9.59
N TYR A 103 3.72 -18.40 8.69
CA TYR A 103 2.83 -18.14 7.55
C TYR A 103 1.42 -17.74 8.00
N TYR A 104 0.86 -18.40 9.01
CA TYR A 104 -0.43 -18.05 9.58
C TYR A 104 -0.47 -16.62 10.14
N ASN A 105 0.58 -16.21 10.87
CA ASN A 105 0.70 -14.85 11.39
C ASN A 105 0.77 -13.82 10.25
N LEU A 106 1.48 -14.12 9.16
CA LEU A 106 1.50 -13.25 7.98
C LEU A 106 0.12 -13.13 7.34
N MET A 107 -0.61 -14.23 7.17
CA MET A 107 -1.97 -14.22 6.63
C MET A 107 -2.94 -13.39 7.49
N ILE A 108 -2.85 -13.49 8.82
CA ILE A 108 -3.63 -12.62 9.71
C ILE A 108 -3.30 -11.16 9.48
N VAL A 109 -2.01 -10.81 9.43
CA VAL A 109 -1.60 -9.41 9.25
C VAL A 109 -2.12 -8.84 7.93
N PHE A 110 -2.01 -9.58 6.84
CA PHE A 110 -2.51 -9.12 5.55
C PHE A 110 -4.05 -9.05 5.53
N LEU A 111 -4.76 -10.07 6.05
CA LEU A 111 -6.22 -10.04 6.14
C LEU A 111 -6.72 -8.83 6.95
N VAL A 112 -6.13 -8.57 8.12
CA VAL A 112 -6.51 -7.42 8.95
C VAL A 112 -6.11 -6.11 8.26
N SER A 113 -5.01 -6.07 7.52
CA SER A 113 -4.64 -4.92 6.70
C SER A 113 -5.64 -4.67 5.56
N GLY A 114 -6.15 -5.73 4.93
CA GLY A 114 -7.21 -5.64 3.92
C GLY A 114 -8.49 -5.08 4.53
N LEU A 115 -8.95 -5.69 5.63
CA LEU A 115 -10.14 -5.21 6.35
C LEU A 115 -10.00 -3.77 6.87
N TRP A 116 -8.77 -3.32 7.19
CA TRP A 116 -8.50 -1.92 7.53
C TRP A 116 -8.70 -0.96 6.35
N HIS A 117 -8.53 -1.41 5.11
CA HIS A 117 -8.82 -0.61 3.90
C HIS A 117 -10.31 -0.60 3.52
N GLY A 118 -11.06 -1.67 3.81
CA GLY A 118 -12.50 -1.71 3.57
C GLY A 118 -13.14 -3.06 3.83
N ALA A 119 -14.48 -3.08 3.86
CA ALA A 119 -15.28 -4.28 4.17
C ALA A 119 -15.72 -5.09 2.93
N ASP A 120 -15.29 -4.69 1.73
CA ASP A 120 -15.60 -5.39 0.48
C ASP A 120 -14.66 -6.58 0.23
N TRP A 121 -15.15 -7.57 -0.52
CA TRP A 121 -14.39 -8.77 -0.89
C TRP A 121 -13.07 -8.47 -1.62
N THR A 122 -13.00 -7.37 -2.35
CA THR A 122 -11.77 -6.93 -3.03
C THR A 122 -10.63 -6.70 -2.04
N TYR A 123 -10.92 -6.12 -0.88
CA TYR A 123 -9.94 -5.87 0.17
C TYR A 123 -9.56 -7.13 0.93
N VAL A 124 -10.52 -8.06 1.12
CA VAL A 124 -10.25 -9.37 1.70
C VAL A 124 -9.34 -10.21 0.80
N ILE A 125 -9.51 -10.14 -0.52
CA ILE A 125 -8.64 -10.86 -1.47
C ILE A 125 -7.28 -10.19 -1.59
N TRP A 126 -7.23 -8.86 -1.45
CA TRP A 126 -5.98 -8.09 -1.51
C TRP A 126 -5.06 -8.36 -0.32
N GLY A 127 -5.63 -8.61 0.87
CA GLY A 127 -4.89 -8.96 2.09
C GLY A 127 -4.75 -10.47 2.27
#